data_AF-A0A6L6ZXQ6-F1
#
_entry.id   AF-A0A6L6ZXQ6-F1
#
_cell.length_a   1.000
_cell.length_b   1.000
_cell.length_c   1.000
_cell.angle_alpha   90.00
_cell.angle_beta   90.00
_cell.angle_gamma   90.00
#
_symmetry.space_group_name_H-M   'P 1'
#
loop_
_entity.id
_entity.type
_entity.pdbx_description
1 polymer ?
#
loop_
_entity_poly.entity_id
_entity_poly.type
_entity_poly.pdbx_seq_one_letter_code
_entity_poly.pdbx_strand_id
1 'polypeptide(L)'
;VALLFSVVYLLAGEHIIALLTSLTQIQQLADRYLIWQVILPLVGVWCYLLDGMFIGATRAAEMRNSMAVAAAGFALTLLTLPWLGNHGLWLALTVFLALRGLSLAAIWRRHWRNGTWFAAT
;
A
#
# COMPACT_ATOMS: atom_id res chain seq x y z
N VAL A 1 11.50 -7.60 -6.50
CA VAL A 1 10.90 -8.21 -5.30
C VAL A 1 9.38 -8.15 -5.32
N ALA A 2 8.75 -6.97 -5.38
CA ALA A 2 7.27 -6.86 -5.43
C ALA A 2 6.63 -7.69 -6.55
N LEU A 3 7.13 -7.58 -7.78
CA LEU A 3 6.69 -8.39 -8.93
C LEU A 3 6.79 -9.90 -8.66
N LEU A 4 7.85 -10.35 -8.00
CA LEU A 4 8.03 -11.76 -7.65
C LEU A 4 6.92 -12.21 -6.68
N PHE A 5 6.68 -11.45 -5.61
CA PHE A 5 5.59 -11.77 -4.67
C PHE A 5 4.22 -11.77 -5.35
N SER A 6 3.94 -10.80 -6.22
CA SER A 6 2.68 -10.76 -6.97
C SER A 6 2.51 -11.97 -7.88
N VAL A 7 3.55 -12.38 -8.59
CA VAL A 7 3.53 -13.60 -9.43
C VAL A 7 3.35 -14.85 -8.59
N VAL A 8 4.02 -14.94 -7.43
CA VAL A 8 3.86 -16.06 -6.50
C VAL A 8 2.43 -16.15 -5.99
N TYR A 9 1.82 -15.04 -5.55
CA TYR A 9 0.42 -15.04 -5.12
C TYR A 9 -0.52 -15.37 -6.27
N LEU A 10 -0.25 -14.89 -7.49
CA LEU A 10 -1.08 -15.17 -8.66
C LEU A 10 -1.09 -16.66 -9.03
N LEU A 11 0.06 -17.33 -8.94
CA LEU A 11 0.20 -18.73 -9.37
C LEU A 11 -0.02 -19.75 -8.25
N ALA A 12 0.32 -19.39 -7.01
CA ALA A 12 0.34 -20.32 -5.88
C ALA A 12 -0.54 -19.87 -4.70
N GLY A 13 -1.33 -18.79 -4.84
CA GLY A 13 -2.09 -18.23 -3.73
C GLY A 13 -3.09 -19.20 -3.09
N GLU A 14 -3.82 -19.99 -3.89
CA GLU A 14 -4.75 -21.01 -3.38
C GLU A 14 -4.02 -22.10 -2.59
N HIS A 15 -2.86 -22.56 -3.08
CA HIS A 15 -2.02 -23.52 -2.37
C HIS A 15 -1.47 -22.95 -1.06
N ILE A 16 -1.07 -21.67 -1.04
CA ILE A 16 -0.65 -20.98 0.18
C ILE A 16 -1.80 -20.95 1.18
N ILE A 17 -3.02 -20.63 0.74
CA ILE A 17 -4.21 -20.61 1.60
C ILE A 17 -4.51 -22.01 2.17
N ALA A 18 -4.42 -23.05 1.35
CA ALA A 18 -4.62 -24.43 1.77
C ALA A 18 -3.58 -24.92 2.80
N LEU A 19 -2.36 -24.38 2.77
CA LEU A 19 -1.34 -24.67 3.79
C LEU A 19 -1.60 -23.96 5.12
N LEU A 20 -2.31 -22.83 5.11
CA LEU A 20 -2.59 -22.03 6.32
C LEU A 20 -3.79 -22.56 7.11
N THR A 21 -4.75 -23.22 6.45
CA THR A 21 -5.96 -23.73 7.11
C THR A 21 -6.55 -24.90 6.36
N SER A 22 -7.09 -25.88 7.10
CA SER A 22 -7.84 -27.02 6.55
C SER A 22 -9.35 -26.75 6.41
N LEU A 23 -9.83 -25.60 6.91
CA LEU A 23 -11.25 -25.25 6.88
C LEU A 23 -11.66 -24.72 5.51
N THR A 24 -12.39 -25.52 4.74
CA THR A 24 -12.82 -25.21 3.37
C THR A 24 -13.60 -23.90 3.26
N GLN A 25 -14.44 -23.57 4.26
CA GLN A 25 -15.19 -22.31 4.31
C GLN A 25 -14.27 -21.09 4.37
N ILE A 26 -13.13 -21.19 5.07
CA ILE A 26 -12.15 -20.10 5.18
C ILE A 26 -11.35 -20.00 3.88
N GLN A 27 -10.96 -21.12 3.28
CA GLN A 27 -10.24 -21.14 2.01
C GLN A 27 -11.06 -20.43 0.92
N GLN A 28 -12.32 -20.84 0.72
CA GLN A 28 -13.23 -20.23 -0.27
C GLN A 28 -13.48 -18.73 -0.01
N LEU A 29 -13.40 -18.28 1.23
CA LEU A 29 -13.51 -16.87 1.56
C LEU A 29 -12.22 -16.12 1.20
N ALA A 30 -11.06 -16.68 1.52
CA ALA A 30 -9.75 -16.10 1.23
C ALA A 30 -9.47 -16.04 -0.28
N ASP A 31 -9.83 -17.08 -1.03
CA ASP A 31 -9.65 -17.16 -2.48
C ASP A 31 -10.34 -15.99 -3.20
N ARG A 32 -11.54 -15.58 -2.72
CA ARG A 32 -12.28 -14.43 -3.25
C ARG A 32 -11.51 -13.10 -3.13
N TYR A 33 -10.59 -12.98 -2.18
CA TYR A 33 -9.79 -11.77 -1.95
C TYR A 33 -8.34 -11.90 -2.39
N LEU A 34 -7.94 -13.06 -2.93
CA LEU A 34 -6.55 -13.36 -3.32
C LEU A 34 -5.99 -12.34 -4.32
N ILE A 35 -6.83 -11.80 -5.21
CA ILE A 35 -6.43 -10.76 -6.17
C ILE A 35 -5.82 -9.52 -5.48
N TRP A 36 -6.29 -9.17 -4.28
CA TRP A 36 -5.72 -8.05 -3.52
C TRP A 36 -4.30 -8.36 -3.06
N GLN A 37 -3.98 -9.62 -2.75
CA GLN A 37 -2.61 -10.02 -2.38
C GLN A 37 -1.65 -9.96 -3.57
N VAL A 38 -2.16 -10.05 -4.79
CA VAL A 38 -1.39 -9.81 -6.02
C VAL A 38 -1.13 -8.32 -6.22
N ILE A 39 -2.13 -7.46 -5.97
CA ILE A 39 -2.07 -6.01 -6.21
C ILE A 39 -1.23 -5.29 -5.16
N LEU A 40 -1.42 -5.61 -3.87
CA LEU A 40 -0.85 -4.86 -2.76
C LEU A 40 0.68 -4.74 -2.80
N PRO A 41 1.48 -5.78 -3.13
CA PRO A 41 2.92 -5.64 -3.24
C PRO A 41 3.34 -4.61 -4.29
N LEU A 42 2.63 -4.53 -5.43
CA LEU A 42 2.94 -3.60 -6.52
C LEU A 42 2.67 -2.15 -6.15
N VAL A 43 1.61 -1.92 -5.38
CA VAL A 43 1.20 -0.58 -4.93
C VAL A 43 2.02 -0.15 -3.71
N GLY A 44 2.18 -1.04 -2.73
CA GLY A 44 2.82 -0.75 -1.45
C GLY A 44 4.34 -0.58 -1.53
N VAL A 45 5.03 -1.22 -2.49
CA VAL A 45 6.50 -1.13 -2.58
C VAL A 45 7.02 0.31 -2.62
N TRP A 46 6.29 1.21 -3.28
CA TRP A 46 6.67 2.61 -3.41
C TRP A 46 6.62 3.36 -2.09
N CYS A 47 5.58 3.15 -1.27
CA CYS A 47 5.50 3.83 0.01
C CYS A 47 6.59 3.36 0.97
N TYR A 48 6.91 2.06 0.99
CA TYR A 48 7.97 1.54 1.86
C TYR A 48 9.37 2.01 1.44
N LEU A 49 9.66 2.06 0.13
CA LEU A 49 10.92 2.59 -0.38
C LEU A 49 11.09 4.07 -0.04
N LEU A 50 10.05 4.87 -0.29
CA LEU A 50 10.08 6.30 -0.01
C LEU A 50 10.11 6.59 1.49
N ASP A 51 9.38 5.83 2.31
CA ASP A 51 9.46 5.92 3.77
C ASP A 51 10.91 5.75 4.25
N GLY A 52 11.62 4.71 3.78
CA GLY A 52 13.02 4.49 4.13
C GLY A 52 13.93 5.67 3.76
N MET A 53 13.72 6.25 2.58
CA MET A 53 14.46 7.41 2.10
C MET A 53 14.21 8.67 2.96
N PHE A 54 12.95 8.94 3.33
CA PHE A 54 12.59 10.11 4.16
C PHE A 54 13.01 9.95 5.63
N ILE A 55 12.92 8.72 6.17
CA ILE A 55 13.46 8.39 7.50
C ILE A 55 14.97 8.64 7.51
N GLY A 56 15.70 8.14 6.50
CA GLY A 56 17.14 8.34 6.38
C GLY A 56 17.54 9.82 6.24
N ALA A 57 16.68 10.63 5.59
CA ALA A 57 16.86 12.07 5.48
C ALA A 57 16.36 12.84 6.72
N THR A 58 15.88 12.18 7.77
CA THR A 58 15.31 12.77 9.01
C THR A 58 14.11 13.70 8.79
N ARG A 59 13.38 13.53 7.68
CA ARG A 59 12.24 14.39 7.29
C ARG A 59 10.90 13.90 7.85
N ALA A 60 10.83 13.75 9.17
CA ALA A 60 9.66 13.21 9.86
C ALA A 60 8.38 14.04 9.65
N ALA A 61 8.50 15.37 9.51
CA ALA A 61 7.35 16.26 9.30
C ALA A 61 6.63 15.97 7.97
N GLU A 62 7.39 15.70 6.90
CA GLU A 62 6.84 15.39 5.57
C GLU A 62 6.17 14.01 5.57
N MET A 63 6.76 13.03 6.24
CA MET A 63 6.15 11.72 6.46
C MET A 63 4.82 11.82 7.21
N ARG A 64 4.75 12.61 8.28
CA ARG A 64 3.52 12.81 9.05
C ARG A 64 2.41 13.41 8.18
N ASN A 65 2.73 14.42 7.39
CA ASN A 65 1.75 15.05 6.50
C ASN A 65 1.26 14.08 5.42
N SER A 66 2.16 13.28 4.85
CA SER A 66 1.77 12.22 3.90
C SER A 66 0.85 11.18 4.54
N MET A 67 1.09 10.82 5.81
CA MET A 67 0.23 9.88 6.53
C MET A 67 -1.19 10.43 6.71
N ALA A 68 -1.33 11.71 7.06
CA ALA A 68 -2.63 12.34 7.22
C ALA A 68 -3.44 12.36 5.91
N VAL A 69 -2.79 12.69 4.78
CA VAL A 69 -3.43 12.64 3.44
C VAL A 69 -3.90 11.23 3.10
N ALA A 70 -3.04 10.22 3.34
CA ALA A 70 -3.40 8.84 3.07
C ALA A 70 -4.54 8.35 3.97
N ALA A 71 -4.51 8.68 5.26
CA ALA A 71 -5.57 8.33 6.21
C ALA A 71 -6.92 8.96 5.83
N ALA A 72 -6.92 10.21 5.36
CA ALA A 72 -8.12 10.86 4.84
C ALA A 72 -8.66 10.12 3.59
N GLY A 73 -7.78 9.73 2.67
CA GLY A 73 -8.17 8.94 1.49
C GLY A 73 -8.68 7.54 1.83
N PHE A 74 -8.09 6.88 2.82
CA PHE A 74 -8.59 5.62 3.37
C PHE A 74 -10.02 5.78 3.90
N ALA A 75 -10.22 6.75 4.81
CA ALA A 75 -11.52 7.00 5.41
C ALA A 75 -12.57 7.35 4.37
N LEU A 76 -12.23 8.22 3.41
CA LEU A 76 -13.11 8.57 2.31
C LEU A 76 -13.52 7.34 1.51
N THR A 77 -12.56 6.50 1.11
CA THR A 77 -12.83 5.29 0.32
C THR A 77 -13.72 4.31 1.10
N LEU A 78 -13.42 4.10 2.38
CA LEU A 78 -14.15 3.17 3.24
C LEU A 78 -15.60 3.63 3.47
N LEU A 79 -15.81 4.93 3.70
CA LEU A 79 -17.13 5.49 4.00
C LEU A 79 -18.00 5.70 2.76
N THR A 80 -17.39 5.87 1.58
CA THR A 80 -18.14 6.10 0.32
C THR A 80 -18.47 4.81 -0.44
N LEU A 81 -17.74 3.72 -0.19
CA LEU A 81 -17.93 2.44 -0.88
C LEU A 81 -18.34 1.27 0.04
N PRO A 82 -19.28 1.44 1.00
CA PRO A 82 -19.68 0.36 1.91
C PRO A 82 -20.36 -0.82 1.17
N TRP A 83 -20.93 -0.57 -0.01
CA TRP A 83 -21.62 -1.56 -0.84
C TRP A 83 -20.68 -2.60 -1.46
N LEU A 84 -19.36 -2.37 -1.47
CA LEU A 84 -18.37 -3.35 -1.92
C LEU A 84 -18.02 -4.41 -0.86
N GLY A 85 -18.59 -4.30 0.35
CA GLY A 85 -18.25 -5.18 1.48
C GLY A 85 -16.74 -5.20 1.74
N ASN A 86 -16.16 -6.37 1.96
CA ASN A 86 -14.72 -6.50 2.22
C ASN A 86 -13.83 -6.09 1.03
N HIS A 87 -14.33 -6.09 -0.23
CA HIS A 87 -13.54 -5.52 -1.33
C HIS A 87 -13.32 -4.02 -1.13
N GLY A 88 -14.27 -3.32 -0.51
CA GLY A 88 -14.14 -1.91 -0.15
C GLY A 88 -13.02 -1.67 0.86
N LEU A 89 -12.85 -2.57 1.84
CA LEU A 89 -11.76 -2.49 2.81
C LEU A 89 -10.39 -2.68 2.16
N TRP A 90 -10.24 -3.70 1.31
CA TRP A 90 -9.00 -3.93 0.57
C TRP A 90 -8.68 -2.80 -0.41
N LEU A 91 -9.69 -2.24 -1.07
CA LEU A 91 -9.55 -1.06 -1.90
C LEU A 91 -9.10 0.14 -1.08
N ALA A 92 -9.73 0.41 0.07
CA ALA A 92 -9.33 1.50 0.96
C ALA A 92 -7.87 1.36 1.41
N LEU A 93 -7.44 0.15 1.78
CA LEU A 93 -6.05 -0.13 2.11
C LEU A 93 -5.10 0.10 0.92
N THR A 94 -5.51 -0.32 -0.28
CA THR A 94 -4.73 -0.10 -1.50
C THR A 94 -4.60 1.40 -1.81
N VAL A 95 -5.69 2.16 -1.70
CA VAL A 95 -5.71 3.63 -1.85
C VAL A 95 -4.81 4.30 -0.82
N PHE A 96 -4.85 3.85 0.42
CA PHE A 96 -3.96 4.35 1.48
C PHE A 96 -2.49 4.19 1.09
N LEU A 97 -2.07 2.99 0.71
CA LEU A 97 -0.68 2.72 0.29
C LEU A 97 -0.29 3.54 -0.95
N ALA A 98 -1.19 3.62 -1.94
CA ALA A 98 -0.98 4.41 -3.14
C ALA A 98 -0.79 5.91 -2.81
N LEU A 99 -1.67 6.48 -1.98
CA LEU A 99 -1.59 7.89 -1.58
C LEU A 99 -0.34 8.20 -0.79
N ARG A 100 0.13 7.30 0.09
CA ARG A 100 1.42 7.47 0.77
C ARG A 100 2.57 7.52 -0.23
N GLY A 101 2.63 6.54 -1.13
CA GLY A 101 3.66 6.49 -2.17
C GLY A 101 3.65 7.75 -3.06
N LEU A 102 2.47 8.15 -3.54
CA LEU A 102 2.30 9.31 -4.41
C LEU A 102 2.60 10.64 -3.70
N SER A 103 2.16 10.81 -2.46
CA SER A 103 2.39 12.04 -1.68
C SER A 103 3.89 12.23 -1.41
N LEU A 104 4.57 11.17 -0.95
CA LEU A 104 6.02 11.23 -0.74
C LEU A 104 6.78 11.41 -2.05
N ALA A 105 6.36 10.75 -3.14
CA ALA A 105 6.98 10.93 -4.44
C ALA A 105 6.84 12.39 -4.95
N ALA A 106 5.68 13.02 -4.72
CA ALA A 106 5.45 14.42 -5.07
C ALA A 106 6.33 15.38 -4.24
N ILE A 107 6.42 15.14 -2.92
CA ILE A 107 7.29 15.92 -2.02
C ILE A 107 8.76 15.76 -2.44
N TRP A 108 9.21 14.53 -2.66
CA TRP A 108 10.57 14.25 -3.11
C TRP A 108 10.87 14.94 -4.45
N ARG A 109 9.98 14.83 -5.43
CA ARG A 109 10.13 15.50 -6.73
C ARG A 109 10.23 17.01 -6.60
N ARG A 110 9.50 17.61 -5.65
CA ARG A 110 9.58 19.06 -5.35
C ARG A 110 10.95 19.44 -4.78
N HIS A 111 11.47 18.69 -3.81
CA HIS A 111 12.80 18.96 -3.24
C HIS A 111 13.93 18.71 -4.23
N TRP A 112 13.80 17.68 -5.07
CA TRP A 112 14.76 17.40 -6.14
C TRP A 112 14.83 18.56 -7.14
N ARG A 113 13.69 19.06 -7.61
CA ARG A 113 13.63 20.20 -8.55
C ARG A 113 14.18 21.50 -7.97
N ASN A 114 14.01 21.70 -6.67
CA ASN A 114 14.47 22.92 -5.99
C ASN A 114 15.90 22.81 -5.45
N GLY A 115 16.57 21.67 -5.60
CA GLY A 115 17.91 21.43 -5.04
C GLY A 115 17.95 21.40 -3.51
N THR A 116 16.81 21.38 -2.84
CA THR A 116 16.72 21.49 -1.36
C THR A 116 16.70 20.14 -0.66
N TRP A 117 16.97 19.03 -1.36
CA TRP A 117 16.95 17.70 -0.76
C TRP A 117 18.03 17.55 0.33
N PHE A 118 19.26 17.98 0.02
CA PHE A 118 20.40 17.96 0.95
C PHE A 118 20.69 19.33 1.59
N ALA A 119 19.90 20.35 1.28
CA ALA A 119 20.06 21.65 1.91
C ALA A 119 19.65 21.50 3.38
N ALA A 120 20.65 21.34 4.25
CA ALA A 120 20.50 21.47 5.68
C ALA A 120 19.98 22.88 5.96
N THR A 121 18.73 22.99 6.38
CA THR A 121 18.21 24.18 7.05
C THR A 121 17.79 23.78 8.44
#